data_AF-A0A7S2V9M3-F1
#
_entry.id   AF-A0A7S2V9M3-F1
#
_cell.length_a   1.000
_cell.length_b   1.000
_cell.length_c   1.000
_cell.angle_alpha   90.00
_cell.angle_beta   90.00
_cell.angle_gamma   90.00
#
_symmetry.space_group_name_H-M   'P 1'
#
loop_
_entity.id
_entity.type
_entity.pdbx_description
1 polymer ?
#
loop_
_entity_poly.entity_id
_entity_poly.type
_entity_poly.pdbx_seq_one_letter_code
_entity_poly.pdbx_strand_id
1 'polypeptide(L)'
;EGTDAPTPGYLYVDLAKAATANPSACAEMAQYLTRKLSNKQNPNVKAKCCKVLAKLCDQVPRNQFRRCVAQDPGAVAAIKEAINFRGPMDPVQGDAKNEKVRAAAREALDAVYKEAPTSEAAPAGA
;
A
#
# COMPACT_ATOMS: atom_id res chain seq x y z
N GLU A 1 1.79 -16.85 8.41
CA GLU A 1 3.27 -16.85 8.35
C GLU A 1 3.82 -15.47 7.98
N GLY A 2 4.95 -15.07 8.56
CA GLY A 2 5.56 -13.72 8.44
C GLY A 2 6.99 -13.77 7.91
N THR A 3 7.21 -14.52 6.83
CA THR A 3 8.53 -14.73 6.21
C THR A 3 9.14 -13.42 5.69
N ASP A 4 10.47 -13.35 5.64
CA ASP A 4 11.21 -12.17 5.11
C ASP A 4 11.26 -12.12 3.57
N ALA A 5 10.86 -13.21 2.89
CA ALA A 5 10.82 -13.25 1.43
C ALA A 5 9.91 -12.13 0.88
N PRO A 6 10.38 -11.34 -0.11
CA PRO A 6 9.58 -10.28 -0.70
C PRO A 6 8.35 -10.87 -1.42
N THR A 7 7.30 -10.08 -1.57
CA THR A 7 6.16 -10.47 -2.42
C THR A 7 6.66 -10.59 -3.86
N PRO A 8 6.49 -11.75 -4.52
CA PRO A 8 6.84 -11.92 -5.92
C PRO A 8 6.21 -10.85 -6.82
N GLY A 9 6.97 -10.35 -7.80
CA GLY A 9 6.56 -9.24 -8.66
C GLY A 9 5.22 -9.45 -9.38
N TYR A 10 4.97 -10.68 -9.87
CA TYR A 10 3.73 -11.02 -10.59
C TYR A 10 2.48 -10.90 -9.70
N LEU A 11 2.60 -11.12 -8.39
CA LEU A 11 1.45 -11.02 -7.49
C LEU A 11 0.91 -9.59 -7.40
N TYR A 12 1.74 -8.56 -7.57
CA TYR A 12 1.26 -7.18 -7.61
C TYR A 12 0.35 -6.95 -8.82
N VAL A 13 0.71 -7.50 -9.98
CA VAL A 13 -0.08 -7.42 -11.21
C VAL A 13 -1.42 -8.15 -11.04
N ASP A 14 -1.40 -9.34 -10.43
CA ASP A 14 -2.62 -10.11 -10.19
C ASP A 14 -3.54 -9.43 -9.18
N LEU A 15 -2.98 -8.81 -8.13
CA LEU A 15 -3.74 -8.01 -7.17
C LEU A 15 -4.34 -6.76 -7.82
N ALA A 16 -3.61 -6.08 -8.71
CA ALA A 16 -4.14 -4.93 -9.43
C ALA A 16 -5.33 -5.33 -10.33
N LYS A 17 -5.22 -6.45 -11.05
CA LYS A 17 -6.33 -7.02 -11.83
C LYS A 17 -7.53 -7.34 -10.94
N ALA A 18 -7.30 -8.00 -9.80
CA ALA A 18 -8.35 -8.35 -8.85
C ALA A 18 -9.03 -7.09 -8.24
N ALA A 19 -8.27 -6.05 -7.94
CA ALA A 19 -8.81 -4.77 -7.44
C ALA A 19 -9.71 -4.08 -8.47
N THR A 20 -9.50 -4.32 -9.76
CA THR A 20 -10.33 -3.77 -10.85
C THR A 20 -11.47 -4.69 -11.32
N ALA A 21 -11.60 -5.89 -10.73
CA ALA A 21 -12.56 -6.89 -11.20
C ALA A 21 -14.02 -6.42 -11.07
N ASN A 22 -14.32 -5.60 -10.07
CA ASN A 22 -15.61 -4.95 -9.89
C ASN A 22 -15.46 -3.68 -9.02
N PRO A 23 -16.51 -2.82 -8.92
CA PRO A 23 -16.43 -1.57 -8.18
C PRO A 23 -16.15 -1.72 -6.67
N SER A 24 -16.61 -2.79 -6.01
CA SER A 24 -16.42 -2.98 -4.56
C SER A 24 -15.05 -3.58 -4.22
N ALA A 25 -14.49 -4.41 -5.10
CA ALA A 25 -13.24 -5.14 -4.89
C ALA A 25 -12.07 -4.21 -4.53
N CYS A 26 -12.00 -3.02 -5.16
CA CYS A 26 -10.97 -2.04 -4.89
C CYS A 26 -11.03 -1.53 -3.43
N ALA A 27 -12.23 -1.15 -2.98
CA ALA A 27 -12.45 -0.65 -1.63
C ALA A 27 -12.26 -1.75 -0.57
N GLU A 28 -12.78 -2.95 -0.82
CA GLU A 28 -12.61 -4.12 0.06
C GLU A 28 -11.12 -4.50 0.20
N MET A 29 -10.36 -4.46 -0.90
CA MET A 29 -8.93 -4.75 -0.88
C MET A 29 -8.15 -3.69 -0.09
N ALA A 30 -8.47 -2.41 -0.28
CA ALA A 30 -7.89 -1.33 0.50
C ALA A 30 -8.16 -1.52 2.01
N GLN A 31 -9.42 -1.77 2.38
CA GLN A 31 -9.83 -2.03 3.77
C GLN A 31 -9.15 -3.28 4.36
N TYR A 32 -9.04 -4.37 3.59
CA TYR A 32 -8.37 -5.58 4.06
C TYR A 32 -6.90 -5.30 4.38
N LEU A 33 -6.19 -4.62 3.47
CA LEU A 33 -4.77 -4.32 3.62
C LEU A 33 -4.52 -3.37 4.79
N THR A 34 -5.33 -2.33 4.96
CA THR A 34 -5.18 -1.34 6.04
C THR A 34 -5.56 -1.92 7.40
N ARG A 35 -6.63 -2.73 7.48
CA ARG A 35 -6.98 -3.49 8.69
C ARG A 35 -5.87 -4.46 9.08
N LYS A 36 -5.28 -5.15 8.09
CA LYS A 36 -4.15 -6.06 8.34
C LYS A 36 -2.90 -5.31 8.80
N LEU A 37 -2.63 -4.14 8.22
CA LEU A 37 -1.55 -3.25 8.63
C LEU A 37 -1.71 -2.80 10.09
N SER A 38 -2.91 -2.37 10.49
CA SER A 38 -3.21 -1.94 11.86
C SER A 38 -3.11 -3.10 12.87
N ASN A 39 -3.78 -4.22 12.58
CA ASN A 39 -3.94 -5.31 13.56
C ASN A 39 -2.68 -6.18 13.77
N LYS A 40 -1.77 -6.25 12.79
CA LYS A 40 -0.60 -7.14 12.88
C LYS A 40 0.62 -6.38 13.37
N GLN A 41 1.29 -6.92 14.38
CA GLN A 41 2.54 -6.36 14.93
C GLN A 41 3.82 -6.93 14.28
N ASN A 42 3.69 -7.96 13.44
CA ASN A 42 4.84 -8.53 12.75
C ASN A 42 5.40 -7.52 11.71
N PRO A 43 6.68 -7.12 11.79
CA PRO A 43 7.26 -6.11 10.89
C PRO A 43 7.20 -6.51 9.42
N ASN A 44 7.47 -7.78 9.10
CA ASN A 44 7.44 -8.26 7.71
C ASN A 44 6.03 -8.17 7.12
N VAL A 45 5.00 -8.46 7.92
CA VAL A 45 3.61 -8.33 7.48
C VAL A 45 3.26 -6.87 7.23
N LYS A 46 3.62 -5.96 8.15
CA LYS A 46 3.37 -4.52 7.98
C LYS A 46 4.08 -3.98 6.73
N ALA A 47 5.37 -4.28 6.56
CA ALA A 47 6.14 -3.85 5.39
C ALA A 47 5.55 -4.36 4.07
N LYS A 48 5.11 -5.63 4.04
CA LYS A 48 4.42 -6.19 2.86
C LYS A 48 3.10 -5.49 2.57
N CYS A 49 2.29 -5.18 3.60
CA CYS A 49 1.03 -4.45 3.41
C CYS A 49 1.30 -3.06 2.81
N CYS A 50 2.26 -2.32 3.36
CA CYS A 50 2.64 -1.01 2.83
C CYS A 50 3.13 -1.08 1.38
N LYS A 51 3.99 -2.05 1.04
CA LYS A 51 4.45 -2.24 -0.35
C LYS A 51 3.31 -2.56 -1.32
N VAL A 52 2.36 -3.40 -0.91
CA VAL A 52 1.18 -3.71 -1.74
C VAL A 52 0.32 -2.46 -1.91
N LEU A 53 0.07 -1.69 -0.84
CA LEU A 53 -0.67 -0.43 -0.92
C LEU A 53 -0.02 0.54 -1.92
N ALA A 54 1.30 0.74 -1.83
CA ALA A 54 2.06 1.59 -2.75
C ALA A 54 1.91 1.13 -4.21
N LYS A 55 2.12 -0.17 -4.48
CA LYS A 55 2.02 -0.72 -5.84
C LYS A 55 0.62 -0.65 -6.42
N LEU A 56 -0.41 -0.89 -5.62
CA LEU A 56 -1.79 -0.77 -6.09
C LEU A 56 -2.19 0.69 -6.34
N CYS A 57 -1.67 1.64 -5.56
CA CYS A 57 -1.84 3.06 -5.85
C CYS A 57 -1.28 3.43 -7.23
N ASP A 58 -0.18 2.81 -7.67
CA ASP A 58 0.43 3.07 -8.98
C ASP A 58 -0.18 2.27 -10.13
N GLN A 59 -0.60 1.03 -9.89
CA GLN A 59 -1.02 0.10 -10.94
C GLN A 59 -2.52 0.10 -11.21
N VAL A 60 -3.35 0.48 -10.24
CA VAL A 60 -4.80 0.54 -10.42
C VAL A 60 -5.17 1.80 -11.21
N PRO A 61 -5.87 1.68 -12.35
CA PRO A 61 -6.16 2.80 -13.24
C PRO A 61 -7.09 3.84 -12.61
N ARG A 62 -7.12 5.04 -13.21
CA ARG A 62 -8.00 6.16 -12.84
C ARG A 62 -7.88 6.62 -11.38
N ASN A 63 -6.74 6.34 -10.75
CA ASN A 63 -6.49 6.63 -9.34
C ASN A 63 -7.53 5.99 -8.40
N GLN A 64 -8.22 4.92 -8.82
CA GLN A 64 -9.33 4.35 -8.07
C GLN A 64 -8.88 3.87 -6.70
N PHE A 65 -7.77 3.13 -6.64
CA PHE A 65 -7.22 2.64 -5.37
C PHE A 65 -6.71 3.77 -4.48
N ARG A 66 -6.04 4.79 -5.06
CA ARG A 66 -5.61 5.98 -4.32
C ARG A 66 -6.78 6.67 -3.63
N ARG A 67 -7.89 6.86 -4.36
CA ARG A 67 -9.12 7.46 -3.81
C ARG A 67 -9.70 6.64 -2.67
N CYS A 68 -9.80 5.32 -2.82
CA CYS A 68 -10.27 4.43 -1.75
C CYS A 68 -9.44 4.58 -0.47
N VAL A 69 -8.12 4.69 -0.57
CA VAL A 69 -7.24 4.86 0.59
C VAL A 69 -7.31 6.29 1.15
N ALA A 70 -7.25 7.31 0.30
CA ALA A 70 -7.21 8.71 0.71
C ALA A 70 -8.52 9.21 1.34
N GLN A 71 -9.66 8.66 0.90
CA GLN A 71 -10.99 9.01 1.42
C GLN A 71 -11.36 8.26 2.71
N ASP A 72 -10.58 7.25 3.10
CA ASP A 72 -10.75 6.52 4.36
C ASP A 72 -9.77 7.06 5.41
N PRO A 73 -10.24 7.84 6.40
CA PRO A 73 -9.36 8.39 7.44
C PRO A 73 -8.65 7.32 8.27
N GLY A 74 -9.29 6.15 8.47
CA GLY A 74 -8.71 5.03 9.20
C GLY A 74 -7.58 4.38 8.42
N ALA A 75 -7.71 4.27 7.09
CA ALA A 75 -6.63 3.82 6.22
C ALA A 75 -5.42 4.75 6.28
N VAL A 76 -5.64 6.07 6.15
CA VAL A 76 -4.58 7.08 6.23
C VAL A 76 -3.90 7.07 7.61
N ALA A 77 -4.67 6.96 8.69
CA ALA A 77 -4.14 6.85 10.04
C ALA A 77 -3.25 5.61 10.22
N ALA A 78 -3.69 4.43 9.75
CA ALA A 78 -2.91 3.21 9.83
C ALA A 78 -1.57 3.29 9.09
N ILE A 79 -1.53 3.97 7.94
CA ILE A 79 -0.27 4.20 7.20
C ILE A 79 0.65 5.15 7.99
N LYS A 80 0.11 6.25 8.52
CA LYS A 80 0.87 7.22 9.32
C LYS A 80 1.42 6.61 10.62
N GLU A 81 0.68 5.73 11.28
CA GLU A 81 1.17 4.96 12.42
C GLU A 81 2.34 4.06 12.02
N ALA A 82 2.25 3.40 10.86
CA ALA A 82 3.34 2.54 10.36
C ALA A 82 4.63 3.32 10.04
N ILE A 83 4.57 4.60 9.68
CA ILE A 83 5.74 5.47 9.51
C ILE A 83 6.51 5.64 10.82
N ASN A 84 5.81 5.60 11.95
CA ASN A 84 6.38 5.74 13.30
C ASN A 84 6.55 4.39 14.01
N PHE A 85 6.43 3.26 13.28
CA PHE A 85 6.48 1.94 13.88
C PHE A 85 7.75 1.70 14.70
N ARG A 86 7.56 1.16 15.92
CA ARG A 86 8.59 0.72 16.85
C ARG A 86 8.19 -0.65 17.38
N GLY A 87 8.62 -1.68 16.66
CA GLY A 87 8.39 -3.08 17.04
C GLY A 87 9.50 -3.63 17.93
N PRO A 88 9.40 -4.91 18.34
CA PRO A 88 10.50 -5.58 19.04
C PRO A 88 11.75 -5.60 18.16
N MET A 89 12.90 -5.36 18.78
CA MET A 89 14.19 -5.40 18.09
C MET A 89 14.59 -6.85 17.83
N ASP A 90 15.02 -7.14 16.60
CA ASP A 90 15.45 -8.49 16.24
C ASP A 90 16.81 -8.82 16.88
N PRO A 91 17.02 -10.02 17.45
CA PRO A 91 18.28 -10.37 18.11
C PRO A 91 19.51 -10.34 17.18
N VAL A 92 19.32 -10.50 15.87
CA VAL A 92 20.39 -10.57 14.89
C VAL A 92 20.39 -9.34 13.98
N GLN A 93 19.21 -8.93 13.52
CA GLN A 93 19.04 -7.85 12.53
C GLN A 93 18.75 -6.48 13.17
N GLY A 94 18.67 -6.40 14.50
CA GLY A 94 18.40 -5.15 15.21
C GLY A 94 17.09 -4.51 14.78
N ASP A 95 17.11 -3.20 14.49
CA ASP A 95 15.94 -2.42 14.07
C ASP A 95 15.65 -2.52 12.56
N ALA A 96 16.47 -3.22 11.77
CA ALA A 96 16.39 -3.21 10.30
C ALA A 96 14.99 -3.60 9.78
N LYS A 97 14.31 -4.55 10.44
CA LYS A 97 12.94 -4.95 10.07
C LYS A 97 11.91 -3.85 10.34
N ASN A 98 12.05 -3.12 11.44
CA ASN A 98 11.16 -2.00 11.77
C ASN A 98 11.43 -0.81 10.85
N GLU A 99 12.70 -0.52 10.54
CA GLU A 99 13.09 0.49 9.56
C GLU A 99 12.50 0.20 8.17
N LYS A 100 12.52 -1.06 7.73
CA LYS A 100 11.84 -1.50 6.49
C LYS A 100 10.34 -1.16 6.50
N VAL A 101 9.64 -1.30 7.65
CA VAL A 101 8.23 -0.90 7.77
C VAL A 101 8.09 0.60 7.57
N ARG A 102 8.92 1.39 8.26
CA ARG A 102 8.86 2.85 8.21
C ARG A 102 9.14 3.38 6.80
N ALA A 103 10.14 2.82 6.12
CA ALA A 103 10.45 3.15 4.74
C ALA A 103 9.29 2.81 3.79
N ALA A 104 8.76 1.58 3.87
CA ALA A 104 7.63 1.15 3.04
C ALA A 104 6.36 1.96 3.31
N ALA A 105 6.12 2.38 4.56
CA ALA A 105 4.96 3.19 4.91
C ALA A 105 5.06 4.62 4.35
N ARG A 106 6.27 5.19 4.30
CA ARG A 106 6.52 6.48 3.62
C ARG A 106 6.22 6.37 2.12
N GLU A 107 6.76 5.35 1.46
CA GLU A 107 6.49 5.08 0.04
C GLU A 107 4.98 4.90 -0.22
N ALA A 108 4.28 4.18 0.66
CA ALA A 108 2.83 4.01 0.54
C ALA A 108 2.08 5.34 0.68
N LEU A 109 2.44 6.18 1.65
CA LEU A 109 1.79 7.48 1.85
C LEU A 109 2.05 8.41 0.66
N ASP A 110 3.29 8.43 0.16
CA ASP A 110 3.67 9.21 -1.02
C ASP A 110 2.88 8.73 -2.24
N ALA A 111 2.75 7.42 -2.46
CA ALA A 111 1.97 6.86 -3.57
C ALA A 111 0.46 7.18 -3.49
N VAL A 112 -0.10 7.27 -2.27
CA VAL A 112 -1.51 7.66 -2.06
C VAL A 112 -1.75 9.10 -2.51
N TYR A 113 -0.82 10.01 -2.21
CA TYR A 113 -0.95 11.44 -2.50
C TYR A 113 -0.20 11.90 -3.75
N LYS A 114 0.48 11.00 -4.45
CA LYS A 114 1.18 11.31 -5.69
C LYS A 114 0.20 11.90 -6.69
N GLU A 115 0.50 13.09 -7.19
CA GLU A 115 -0.25 13.68 -8.30
C GLU A 115 -0.03 12.78 -9.52
N ALA A 116 -1.14 12.29 -10.10
CA ALA A 116 -1.04 11.67 -11.41
C ALA A 116 -0.78 12.78 -12.43
N PRO A 117 0.13 12.61 -13.40
CA PRO A 117 0.16 13.55 -14.52
C PRO A 117 -1.23 13.52 -15.15
N THR A 118 -1.86 14.69 -15.19
CA THR A 118 -3.09 14.90 -15.94
C THR A 118 -2.75 14.52 -17.37
N SER A 119 -3.11 13.31 -17.81
CA SER A 119 -3.10 12.99 -19.23
C SER A 119 -4.21 13.82 -19.82
N GLU A 120 -3.85 15.03 -20.23
CA GLU A 120 -4.65 15.92 -21.04
C GLU A 120 -5.12 15.09 -22.24
N ALA A 121 -6.42 14.80 -22.26
CA ALA A 121 -7.06 14.20 -23.40
C ALA A 121 -6.79 15.13 -24.58
N ALA A 122 -6.03 14.63 -25.57
CA ALA A 122 -5.81 15.34 -26.82
C ALA A 122 -7.16 15.86 -27.34
N PRO A 123 -7.27 17.15 -27.71
CA PRO A 123 -8.48 17.63 -28.35
C PRO A 123 -8.62 16.84 -29.66
N ALA A 124 -9.75 16.16 -29.81
CA ALA A 124 -10.16 15.61 -31.10
C ALA A 124 -10.29 16.81 -32.06
N GLY A 125 -9.27 17.00 -32.89
CA GLY A 125 -9.19 18.09 -33.85
C GLY A 125 -9.92 17.74 -35.15
N ALA A 126 -10.71 18.72 -35.58
CA ALA A 126 -11.24 19.01 -36.92
C ALA A 126 -12.24 18.01 -37.53
#